data_AF-A0A1A6GK09-F1
#
_entry.id   AF-A0A1A6GK09-F1
#
_cell.length_a   1.000
_cell.length_b   1.000
_cell.length_c   1.000
_cell.angle_alpha   90.00
_cell.angle_beta   90.00
_cell.angle_gamma   90.00
#
_symmetry.space_group_name_H-M   'P 1'
#
loop_
_entity.id
_entity.type
_entity.pdbx_description
1 polymer ?
#
loop_
_entity_poly.entity_id
_entity_poly.type
_entity_poly.pdbx_seq_one_letter_code
_entity_poly.pdbx_strand_id
1 'polypeptide(L)'
;MRPPSFLLGVARGSGERKMCAPRYFRKGPFFGLACFANMPVESELERGARMKSVGILSPSYTLLYRYMHFLENQVRWFLSQITHPAGCMSQFIKFFGEQILILWKFALLRKRILIFSPPPVGVVCYRVYCCCCLANVSLPGIGGTIPESKPFFYVNVADIESLEVEVSYVACTTEKIFEEKRELYDVYVDNQNVKTHHDHLQPLLKINSADREKYRRLNEQRQMLLYSQEVEGDYNPCEEDLFVLFFLEQNNRIFQTLLEVSASQDKTLTAEHARGMGLDPQGDRSFLMDLLEAYGIDVMLAWAETSRLTSREKAVGIHQTR
;
A
#
# COMPACT_ATOMS: atom_id res chain seq x y z
N MET A 1 -7.90 -10.69 43.65
CA MET A 1 -8.39 -12.04 43.28
C MET A 1 -7.92 -12.36 41.87
N ARG A 2 -7.46 -13.58 41.64
CA ARG A 2 -6.75 -14.03 40.42
C ARG A 2 -7.57 -13.80 39.13
N PRO A 3 -6.94 -13.53 37.98
CA PRO A 3 -7.63 -13.61 36.69
C PRO A 3 -8.14 -15.04 36.47
N PRO A 4 -9.31 -15.23 35.83
CA PRO A 4 -9.82 -16.56 35.56
C PRO A 4 -8.87 -17.29 34.61
N SER A 5 -8.42 -18.45 35.07
CA SER A 5 -7.55 -19.38 34.36
C SER A 5 -8.21 -19.76 33.03
N PHE A 6 -7.56 -19.42 31.92
CA PHE A 6 -7.89 -19.99 30.62
C PHE A 6 -7.52 -21.47 30.65
N LEU A 7 -8.52 -22.35 30.76
CA LEU A 7 -8.37 -23.76 30.46
C LEU A 7 -8.18 -23.89 28.95
N LEU A 8 -6.91 -23.86 28.54
CA LEU A 8 -6.47 -24.26 27.21
C LEU A 8 -6.64 -25.78 27.13
N GLY A 9 -7.83 -26.24 26.76
CA GLY A 9 -8.02 -27.63 26.35
C GLY A 9 -7.22 -27.86 25.07
N VAL A 10 -6.07 -28.52 25.19
CA VAL A 10 -5.27 -29.00 24.06
C VAL A 10 -6.07 -30.11 23.38
N ALA A 11 -6.73 -29.80 22.27
CA ALA A 11 -7.23 -30.81 21.36
C ALA A 11 -6.02 -31.36 20.58
N ARG A 12 -5.48 -32.49 21.03
CA ARG A 12 -4.68 -33.37 20.16
C ARG A 12 -5.66 -34.10 19.24
N GLY A 13 -5.59 -33.81 17.95
CA GLY A 13 -6.41 -34.45 16.92
C GLY A 13 -5.65 -34.49 15.60
N SER A 14 -5.43 -35.70 15.13
CA SER A 14 -4.74 -36.11 13.90
C SER A 14 -5.33 -35.51 12.61
N GLY A 15 -4.45 -35.04 11.73
CA GLY A 15 -4.43 -35.39 10.30
C GLY A 15 -5.60 -35.05 9.36
N GLU A 16 -6.73 -34.52 9.81
CA GLU A 16 -7.88 -34.27 8.93
C GLU A 16 -8.44 -32.84 9.06
N ARG A 17 -8.64 -32.21 7.90
CA ARG A 17 -9.20 -30.87 7.71
C ARG A 17 -10.52 -30.72 8.47
N LYS A 18 -10.54 -29.94 9.55
CA LYS A 18 -11.66 -29.10 10.06
C LYS A 18 -11.34 -28.65 11.49
N MET A 19 -11.57 -27.36 11.81
CA MET A 19 -12.21 -27.01 13.09
C MET A 19 -12.60 -25.52 13.12
N CYS A 20 -13.82 -25.23 12.63
CA CYS A 20 -14.61 -24.14 13.23
C CYS A 20 -15.26 -24.73 14.49
N ALA A 21 -14.91 -24.26 15.69
CA ALA A 21 -15.52 -24.75 16.93
C ALA A 21 -16.31 -23.62 17.61
N PRO A 22 -17.65 -23.75 17.77
CA PRO A 22 -18.44 -22.80 18.53
C PRO A 22 -18.14 -22.91 20.03
N ARG A 23 -17.85 -21.79 20.67
CA ARG A 23 -17.63 -21.65 22.12
C ARG A 23 -18.68 -20.72 22.72
N TYR A 24 -19.44 -21.25 23.68
CA TYR A 24 -20.39 -20.48 24.46
C TYR A 24 -19.70 -19.88 25.68
N PHE A 25 -20.03 -18.64 26.03
CA PHE A 25 -19.52 -17.96 27.24
C PHE A 25 -20.59 -17.05 27.84
N ARG A 26 -20.35 -16.50 29.04
CA ARG A 26 -21.28 -15.55 29.70
C ARG A 26 -20.52 -14.27 30.06
N LYS A 27 -21.10 -13.11 29.74
CA LYS A 27 -20.55 -11.79 30.09
C LYS A 27 -21.65 -10.92 30.70
N GLY A 28 -21.63 -10.78 32.02
CA GLY A 28 -22.70 -10.07 32.75
C GLY A 28 -24.07 -10.73 32.53
N PRO A 29 -25.13 -9.96 32.21
CA PRO A 29 -26.46 -10.52 31.94
C PRO A 29 -26.60 -11.14 30.54
N PHE A 30 -25.54 -11.15 29.73
CA PHE A 30 -25.58 -11.63 28.34
C PHE A 30 -24.92 -13.00 28.18
N PHE A 31 -25.45 -13.77 27.25
CA PHE A 31 -24.88 -15.02 26.75
C PHE A 31 -24.08 -14.73 25.49
N GLY A 32 -22.92 -15.36 25.35
CA GLY A 32 -22.02 -15.18 24.22
C GLY A 32 -21.81 -16.46 23.43
N LEU A 33 -21.66 -16.31 22.11
CA LEU A 33 -21.24 -17.38 21.20
C LEU A 33 -20.06 -16.86 20.37
N ALA A 34 -18.96 -17.59 20.35
CA ALA A 34 -17.78 -17.28 19.54
C ALA A 34 -17.44 -18.46 18.62
N CYS A 35 -17.10 -18.17 17.38
CA CYS A 35 -16.56 -19.14 16.43
C CYS A 35 -15.11 -18.82 16.15
N PHE A 36 -14.27 -19.85 16.16
CA PHE A 36 -12.85 -19.75 15.89
C PHE A 36 -12.52 -20.64 14.69
N ALA A 37 -11.73 -20.15 13.73
CA ALA A 37 -11.25 -20.93 12.61
C ALA A 37 -9.72 -20.87 12.50
N ASN A 38 -9.15 -22.03 12.18
CA ASN A 38 -7.73 -22.21 11.93
C ASN A 38 -7.52 -22.84 10.55
N MET A 39 -6.70 -22.21 9.71
CA MET A 39 -6.29 -22.72 8.41
C MET A 39 -4.78 -22.92 8.44
N PRO A 40 -4.28 -24.18 8.40
CA PRO A 40 -2.85 -24.41 8.22
C PRO A 40 -2.43 -23.82 6.87
N VAL A 41 -1.30 -23.11 6.86
CA VAL A 41 -0.75 -22.52 5.63
C VAL A 41 0.59 -23.18 5.37
N GLU A 42 0.69 -23.89 4.25
CA GLU A 42 1.94 -24.40 3.71
C GLU A 42 2.54 -23.30 2.81
N SER A 43 3.16 -22.31 3.43
CA SER A 43 3.89 -21.23 2.75
C SER A 43 5.20 -21.01 3.48
N GLU A 44 6.32 -20.97 2.76
CA GLU A 44 7.62 -20.64 3.36
C GLU A 44 7.68 -19.20 3.90
N LEU A 45 6.77 -18.33 3.43
CA LEU A 45 6.63 -16.92 3.83
C LEU A 45 5.69 -16.69 5.03
N GLU A 46 4.77 -17.61 5.33
CA GLU A 46 3.79 -17.45 6.42
C GLU A 46 4.01 -18.51 7.50
N ARG A 47 4.06 -18.09 8.78
CA ARG A 47 4.22 -19.01 9.91
C ARG A 47 3.01 -19.93 10.10
N GLY A 48 2.98 -21.04 9.38
CA GLY A 48 2.30 -22.32 9.68
C GLY A 48 0.77 -22.35 9.78
N ALA A 49 0.08 -21.25 10.11
CA ALA A 49 -1.37 -21.19 10.17
C ALA A 49 -1.95 -19.76 10.23
N ARG A 50 -3.13 -19.56 9.63
CA ARG A 50 -3.99 -18.39 9.77
C ARG A 50 -5.13 -18.68 10.74
N MET A 51 -5.34 -17.79 11.70
CA MET A 51 -6.34 -17.96 12.75
C MET A 51 -7.24 -16.71 12.85
N LYS A 52 -8.56 -16.90 12.89
CA LYS A 52 -9.55 -15.82 13.08
C LYS A 52 -10.63 -16.25 14.07
N SER A 53 -11.21 -15.28 14.77
CA SER A 53 -12.34 -15.49 15.68
C SER A 53 -13.37 -14.38 15.57
N VAL A 54 -14.64 -14.75 15.61
CA VAL A 54 -15.80 -13.83 15.65
C VAL A 54 -16.70 -14.24 16.81
N GLY A 55 -17.49 -13.31 17.35
CA GLY A 55 -18.46 -13.66 18.38
C GLY A 55 -19.52 -12.59 18.60
N ILE A 56 -20.61 -13.01 19.23
CA ILE A 56 -21.78 -12.18 19.54
C ILE A 56 -22.14 -12.30 21.01
N LEU A 57 -22.89 -11.30 21.49
CA LEU A 57 -23.57 -11.33 22.77
C LEU A 57 -25.08 -11.20 22.53
N SER A 58 -25.87 -11.98 23.26
CA SER A 58 -27.33 -11.95 23.22
C SER A 58 -27.91 -12.02 24.63
N PRO A 59 -29.01 -11.29 24.93
CA PRO A 59 -29.73 -11.45 26.19
C PRO A 59 -30.50 -12.79 26.25
N SER A 60 -30.65 -13.50 25.13
CA SER A 60 -31.35 -14.79 25.06
C SER A 60 -30.42 -15.91 24.60
N TYR A 61 -30.30 -16.95 25.43
CA TYR A 61 -29.50 -18.13 25.13
C TYR A 61 -29.99 -18.87 23.88
N THR A 62 -31.31 -18.94 23.67
CA THR A 62 -31.92 -19.68 22.56
C THR A 62 -31.66 -19.04 21.19
N LEU A 63 -31.39 -17.74 21.15
CA LEU A 63 -31.06 -17.04 19.92
C LEU A 63 -29.63 -17.32 19.44
N LEU A 64 -28.71 -17.70 20.33
CA LEU A 64 -27.30 -17.92 19.97
C LEU A 64 -27.14 -19.01 18.90
N TYR A 65 -27.90 -20.10 18.99
CA TYR A 65 -27.84 -21.20 18.02
C TYR A 65 -28.19 -20.75 16.59
N ARG A 66 -29.08 -19.76 16.43
CA ARG A 66 -29.47 -19.23 15.10
C ARG A 66 -28.33 -18.48 14.41
N TYR A 67 -27.42 -17.89 15.18
CA TYR A 67 -26.27 -17.17 14.65
C TYR A 67 -25.06 -18.06 14.41
N MET A 68 -25.10 -19.34 14.79
CA MET A 68 -23.97 -20.27 14.65
C MET A 68 -23.52 -20.39 13.18
N HIS A 69 -24.46 -20.63 12.27
CA HIS A 69 -24.14 -20.76 10.84
C HIS A 69 -23.60 -19.45 10.24
N PHE A 70 -24.16 -18.31 10.64
CA PHE A 70 -23.68 -16.99 10.25
C PHE A 70 -22.24 -16.75 10.71
N LEU A 71 -21.93 -17.03 11.98
CA LEU A 71 -20.58 -16.87 12.53
C LEU A 71 -19.57 -17.83 11.92
N GLU A 72 -19.99 -19.06 11.59
CA GLU A 72 -19.15 -20.01 10.86
C GLU A 72 -18.82 -19.54 9.45
N ASN A 73 -19.80 -19.03 8.71
CA ASN A 73 -19.60 -18.48 7.37
C ASN A 73 -18.72 -17.22 7.44
N GLN A 74 -18.95 -16.36 8.42
CA GLN A 74 -18.22 -15.12 8.57
C GLN A 74 -16.77 -15.34 9.02
N VAL A 75 -16.51 -16.25 9.96
CA VAL A 75 -15.13 -16.58 10.35
C VAL A 75 -14.36 -17.21 9.20
N ARG A 76 -15.01 -18.05 8.38
CA ARG A 76 -14.41 -18.64 7.16
C ARG A 76 -14.14 -17.59 6.09
N TRP A 77 -15.08 -16.67 5.89
CA TRP A 77 -14.92 -15.54 4.98
C TRP A 77 -13.74 -14.64 5.41
N PHE A 78 -13.65 -14.29 6.70
CA PHE A 78 -12.51 -13.56 7.27
C PHE A 78 -11.18 -14.32 7.21
N LEU A 79 -11.22 -15.65 7.11
CA LEU A 79 -10.06 -16.52 6.98
C LEU A 79 -9.60 -16.63 5.51
N SER A 80 -10.55 -16.63 4.56
CA SER A 80 -10.31 -16.74 3.12
C SER A 80 -9.95 -15.41 2.46
N GLN A 81 -10.42 -14.32 3.04
CA GLN A 81 -10.00 -12.98 2.67
C GLN A 81 -8.69 -12.70 3.41
N ILE A 82 -7.68 -12.15 2.75
CA ILE A 82 -6.56 -11.48 3.43
C ILE A 82 -7.15 -10.21 4.05
N THR A 83 -7.99 -10.32 5.09
CA THR A 83 -8.66 -9.15 5.65
C THR A 83 -7.65 -8.38 6.48
N HIS A 84 -7.01 -7.44 5.80
CA HIS A 84 -6.83 -6.08 6.26
C HIS A 84 -7.91 -5.70 7.32
N PRO A 85 -7.53 -5.28 8.53
CA PRO A 85 -8.46 -4.70 9.49
C PRO A 85 -9.24 -3.57 8.82
N ALA A 86 -10.55 -3.54 8.99
CA ALA A 86 -11.37 -2.43 8.51
C ALA A 86 -10.74 -1.08 8.91
N GLY A 87 -10.42 -0.25 7.91
CA GLY A 87 -9.86 1.08 8.04
C GLY A 87 -8.33 1.21 8.00
N CYS A 88 -7.49 0.18 7.77
CA CYS A 88 -6.03 0.45 7.72
C CYS A 88 -5.64 1.40 6.59
N MET A 89 -6.21 1.29 5.40
CA MET A 89 -5.93 2.20 4.28
C MET A 89 -6.31 3.64 4.64
N SER A 90 -7.47 3.82 5.30
CA SER A 90 -7.92 5.11 5.85
C SER A 90 -6.91 5.66 6.86
N GLN A 91 -6.45 4.83 7.80
CA GLN A 91 -5.44 5.22 8.79
C GLN A 91 -4.08 5.51 8.14
N PHE A 92 -3.69 4.74 7.12
CA PHE A 92 -2.42 4.86 6.41
C PHE A 92 -2.35 6.19 5.64
N ILE A 93 -3.38 6.50 4.85
CA ILE A 93 -3.49 7.76 4.10
C ILE A 93 -3.55 8.96 5.06
N LYS A 94 -4.32 8.87 6.14
CA LYS A 94 -4.36 9.93 7.18
C LYS A 94 -3.01 10.12 7.84
N PHE A 95 -2.30 9.02 8.11
CA PHE A 95 -1.02 9.05 8.81
C PHE A 95 0.07 9.71 7.96
N PHE A 96 0.14 9.43 6.65
CA PHE A 96 1.13 10.06 5.76
C PHE A 96 0.70 11.44 5.23
N GLY A 97 -0.60 11.75 5.22
CA GLY A 97 -1.08 13.00 4.64
C GLY A 97 -0.72 13.08 3.15
N GLU A 98 -0.26 14.25 2.70
CA GLU A 98 0.22 14.45 1.33
C GLU A 98 1.47 13.60 0.98
N GLN A 99 2.26 13.17 1.97
CA GLN A 99 3.44 12.33 1.70
C GLN A 99 3.07 10.95 1.16
N ILE A 100 1.79 10.55 1.23
CA ILE A 100 1.32 9.32 0.59
C ILE A 100 1.57 9.33 -0.92
N LEU A 101 1.59 10.50 -1.56
CA LEU A 101 1.86 10.62 -3.00
C LEU A 101 3.35 10.37 -3.32
N ILE A 102 4.26 10.72 -2.41
CA ILE A 102 5.68 10.36 -2.55
C ILE A 102 5.83 8.83 -2.48
N LEU A 103 5.21 8.22 -1.46
CA LEU A 103 5.28 6.78 -1.26
C LEU A 103 4.63 6.02 -2.43
N TRP A 104 3.51 6.53 -2.94
CA TRP A 104 2.85 6.03 -4.14
C TRP A 104 3.76 6.05 -5.36
N LYS A 105 4.47 7.16 -5.63
CA LYS A 105 5.43 7.24 -6.75
C LYS A 105 6.52 6.17 -6.64
N PHE A 106 7.12 6.01 -5.46
CA PHE A 106 8.13 4.97 -5.27
C PHE A 106 7.58 3.55 -5.40
N ALA A 107 6.35 3.31 -4.92
CA ALA A 107 5.69 2.02 -5.08
C ALA A 107 5.39 1.75 -6.57
N LEU A 108 4.94 2.75 -7.32
CA LEU A 108 4.71 2.62 -8.77
C LEU A 108 6.00 2.40 -9.55
N LEU A 109 7.12 2.99 -9.11
CA LEU A 109 8.46 2.72 -9.64
C LEU A 109 9.03 1.36 -9.21
N ARG A 110 8.26 0.54 -8.46
CA ARG A 110 8.66 -0.80 -7.99
C ARG A 110 9.96 -0.77 -7.17
N LYS A 111 10.23 0.31 -6.44
CA LYS A 111 11.44 0.42 -5.60
C LYS A 111 11.39 -0.54 -4.40
N ARG A 112 12.57 -0.84 -3.84
CA ARG A 112 12.73 -1.59 -2.58
C ARG A 112 12.41 -0.65 -1.41
N ILE A 113 11.21 -0.78 -0.86
CA ILE A 113 10.69 0.09 0.21
C ILE A 113 10.75 -0.65 1.54
N LEU A 114 11.52 -0.12 2.49
CA LEU A 114 11.63 -0.64 3.85
C LEU A 114 11.00 0.33 4.86
N ILE A 115 9.98 -0.12 5.58
CA ILE A 115 9.25 0.65 6.59
C ILE A 115 9.75 0.27 7.98
N PHE A 116 10.44 1.18 8.64
CA PHE A 116 10.76 1.04 10.05
C PHE A 116 9.63 1.51 10.94
N SER A 117 9.30 0.71 11.95
CA SER A 117 8.40 1.10 13.00
C SER A 117 8.65 0.28 14.26
N PRO A 118 8.63 0.89 15.46
CA PRO A 118 8.71 0.12 16.70
C PRO A 118 7.50 -0.82 16.85
N PRO A 119 7.60 -1.88 17.67
CA PRO A 119 6.47 -2.78 17.95
C PRO A 119 5.19 -2.01 18.36
N PRO A 120 3.99 -2.47 17.97
CA PRO A 120 3.65 -3.84 17.54
C PRO A 120 3.72 -4.10 16.01
N VAL A 121 4.37 -5.20 15.63
CA VAL A 121 4.62 -5.63 14.23
C VAL A 121 3.35 -5.72 13.39
N GLY A 122 2.24 -6.23 13.97
CA GLY A 122 0.99 -6.45 13.22
C GLY A 122 0.44 -5.19 12.56
N VAL A 123 0.54 -4.02 13.21
CA VAL A 123 0.07 -2.75 12.65
C VAL A 123 0.92 -2.31 11.45
N VAL A 124 2.22 -2.63 11.49
CA VAL A 124 3.18 -2.24 10.45
C VAL A 124 3.05 -3.14 9.22
N CYS A 125 2.75 -4.42 9.39
CA CYS A 125 2.46 -5.32 8.27
C CYS A 125 1.27 -4.84 7.42
N TYR A 126 0.27 -4.20 8.04
CA TYR A 126 -0.83 -3.59 7.27
C TYR A 126 -0.37 -2.39 6.44
N ARG A 127 0.64 -1.65 6.90
CA ARG A 127 1.23 -0.54 6.12
C ARG A 127 1.94 -1.06 4.87
N VAL A 128 2.63 -2.20 4.97
CA VAL A 128 3.24 -2.89 3.82
C VAL A 128 2.17 -3.23 2.79
N TYR A 129 1.08 -3.88 3.21
CA TYR A 129 -0.04 -4.19 2.32
C TYR A 129 -0.64 -2.94 1.67
N CYS A 130 -0.96 -1.91 2.47
CA CYS A 130 -1.53 -0.66 1.96
C CYS A 130 -0.61 -0.01 0.92
N CYS A 131 0.70 -0.02 1.16
CA CYS A 131 1.70 0.51 0.23
C CYS A 131 1.72 -0.26 -1.10
N CYS A 132 1.64 -1.59 -1.08
CA CYS A 132 1.52 -2.38 -2.30
C CYS A 132 0.24 -2.02 -3.09
N CYS A 133 -0.90 -1.84 -2.40
CA CYS A 133 -2.15 -1.48 -3.05
C CYS A 133 -2.12 -0.14 -3.79
N LEU A 134 -1.26 0.81 -3.37
CA LEU A 134 -1.08 2.09 -4.06
C LEU A 134 -0.62 1.91 -5.51
N ALA A 135 0.13 0.84 -5.81
CA ALA A 135 0.77 0.61 -7.11
C ALA A 135 0.02 -0.39 -8.00
N ASN A 136 -1.22 -0.76 -7.64
CA ASN A 136 -2.02 -1.68 -8.43
C ASN A 136 -2.37 -1.12 -9.81
N VAL A 137 -2.29 -1.97 -10.84
CA VAL A 137 -2.61 -1.66 -12.24
C VAL A 137 -3.46 -2.79 -12.78
N SER A 138 -4.52 -2.49 -13.53
CA SER A 138 -5.43 -3.51 -14.09
C SER A 138 -5.36 -3.62 -15.62
N LEU A 139 -4.28 -3.14 -16.22
CA LEU A 139 -4.06 -3.16 -17.66
C LEU A 139 -3.30 -4.42 -18.09
N PRO A 140 -3.77 -5.16 -19.11
CA PRO A 140 -3.09 -6.34 -19.60
C PRO A 140 -1.71 -5.99 -20.18
N GLY A 141 -0.68 -6.77 -19.85
CA GLY A 141 0.67 -6.61 -20.41
C GLY A 141 1.58 -5.63 -19.67
N ILE A 142 1.06 -4.88 -18.69
CA ILE A 142 1.88 -3.99 -17.85
C ILE A 142 2.46 -4.79 -16.68
N GLY A 143 3.79 -4.78 -16.56
CA GLY A 143 4.51 -5.58 -15.56
C GLY A 143 4.81 -7.02 -16.00
N GLY A 144 4.64 -7.37 -17.27
CA GLY A 144 5.03 -8.70 -17.78
C GLY A 144 6.53 -9.00 -17.67
N THR A 145 7.37 -7.96 -17.64
CA THR A 145 8.84 -8.03 -17.49
C THR A 145 9.33 -7.67 -16.09
N ILE A 146 8.52 -7.00 -15.27
CA ILE A 146 8.88 -6.59 -13.90
C ILE A 146 8.01 -7.35 -12.89
N PRO A 147 8.61 -8.11 -11.95
CA PRO A 147 7.86 -8.73 -10.85
C PRO A 147 6.98 -7.72 -10.12
N GLU A 148 5.73 -8.10 -9.81
CA GLU A 148 4.87 -7.33 -8.91
C GLU A 148 5.61 -7.02 -7.60
N SER A 149 5.35 -5.84 -7.02
CA SER A 149 5.94 -5.46 -5.73
C SER A 149 5.45 -6.41 -4.66
N LYS A 150 6.25 -7.43 -4.35
CA LYS A 150 5.91 -8.48 -3.40
C LYS A 150 5.85 -7.90 -1.98
N PRO A 151 4.78 -8.16 -1.22
CA PRO A 151 4.73 -7.81 0.19
C PRO A 151 5.54 -8.84 1.00
N PHE A 152 6.72 -8.45 1.48
CA PHE A 152 7.54 -9.28 2.36
C PHE A 152 7.06 -9.22 3.81
N PHE A 153 6.13 -8.30 4.11
CA PHE A 153 5.65 -8.03 5.46
C PHE A 153 6.81 -7.76 6.42
N TYR A 154 7.07 -8.64 7.39
CA TYR A 154 8.09 -8.40 8.40
C TYR A 154 9.42 -9.05 8.02
N VAL A 155 10.49 -8.25 8.04
CA VAL A 155 11.87 -8.69 7.81
C VAL A 155 12.76 -8.34 8.99
N ASN A 156 13.75 -9.20 9.21
CA ASN A 156 14.73 -9.11 10.29
C ASN A 156 16.15 -9.34 9.77
N VAL A 157 17.15 -9.24 10.65
CA VAL A 157 18.56 -9.44 10.24
C VAL A 157 18.87 -10.77 9.57
N ALA A 158 18.07 -11.82 9.79
CA ALA A 158 18.24 -13.11 9.13
C ALA A 158 17.84 -13.07 7.63
N ASP A 159 17.06 -12.07 7.22
CA ASP A 159 16.55 -11.93 5.85
C ASP A 159 17.47 -11.06 4.97
N ILE A 160 18.61 -10.58 5.49
CA ILE A 160 19.51 -9.64 4.79
C ILE A 160 19.98 -10.19 3.43
N GLU A 161 20.47 -11.43 3.40
CA GLU A 161 20.97 -12.06 2.17
C GLU A 161 19.88 -12.15 1.09
N SER A 162 18.64 -12.44 1.52
CA SER A 162 17.48 -12.47 0.64
C SER A 162 17.09 -11.08 0.12
N LEU A 163 17.20 -10.03 0.96
CA LEU A 163 16.84 -8.67 0.57
C LEU A 163 17.82 -8.06 -0.44
N GLU A 164 19.11 -8.44 -0.39
CA GLU A 164 20.14 -7.94 -1.32
C GLU A 164 19.88 -8.32 -2.77
N VAL A 165 19.27 -9.49 -3.01
CA VAL A 165 19.04 -10.03 -4.35
C VAL A 165 17.68 -9.62 -4.96
N GLU A 166 16.76 -9.12 -4.13
CA GLU A 166 15.43 -8.76 -4.58
C GLU A 166 15.45 -7.44 -5.36
N VAL A 167 14.79 -7.43 -6.53
CA VAL A 167 14.74 -6.25 -7.40
C VAL A 167 13.65 -5.28 -6.95
N SER A 168 12.59 -5.80 -6.32
CA SER A 168 11.44 -5.01 -5.86
C SER A 168 10.76 -5.68 -4.68
N TYR A 169 10.54 -4.93 -3.61
CA TYR A 169 9.78 -5.39 -2.46
C TYR A 169 9.20 -4.23 -1.66
N VAL A 170 8.17 -4.53 -0.87
CA VAL A 170 7.78 -3.70 0.28
C VAL A 170 7.85 -4.55 1.54
N ALA A 171 8.58 -4.07 2.53
CA ALA A 171 8.80 -4.77 3.79
C ALA A 171 8.74 -3.79 4.97
N CYS A 172 8.64 -4.33 6.18
CA CYS A 172 8.77 -3.59 7.42
C CYS A 172 9.68 -4.29 8.42
N THR A 173 10.29 -3.49 9.29
CA THR A 173 11.17 -4.00 10.34
C THR A 173 11.02 -3.19 11.63
N THR A 174 11.29 -3.83 12.76
CA THR A 174 11.43 -3.16 14.06
C THR A 174 12.90 -2.90 14.41
N GLU A 175 13.84 -3.33 13.57
CA GLU A 175 15.27 -3.29 13.85
C GLU A 175 15.91 -2.06 13.22
N LYS A 176 16.37 -1.14 14.06
CA LYS A 176 16.93 0.14 13.60
C LYS A 176 18.27 0.01 12.88
N ILE A 177 18.94 -1.14 13.00
CA ILE A 177 20.18 -1.45 12.27
C ILE A 177 20.02 -1.32 10.75
N PHE A 178 18.82 -1.54 10.24
CA PHE A 178 18.54 -1.36 8.82
C PHE A 178 18.72 0.09 8.37
N GLU A 179 18.59 1.12 9.21
CA GLU A 179 18.82 2.52 8.81
C GLU A 179 20.26 2.78 8.32
N GLU A 180 21.22 1.97 8.78
CA GLU A 180 22.63 2.07 8.41
C GLU A 180 22.96 1.24 7.16
N LYS A 181 22.17 0.19 6.87
CA LYS A 181 22.36 -0.78 5.77
C LYS A 181 21.68 -0.32 4.48
N ARG A 182 22.18 0.79 3.94
CA ARG A 182 21.59 1.49 2.79
C ARG A 182 21.54 0.65 1.51
N GLU A 183 22.41 -0.35 1.37
CA GLU A 183 22.46 -1.28 0.25
C GLU A 183 21.18 -2.12 0.08
N LEU A 184 20.44 -2.31 1.18
CA LEU A 184 19.30 -3.23 1.21
C LEU A 184 18.02 -2.65 0.62
N TYR A 185 17.86 -1.33 0.60
CA TYR A 185 16.63 -0.67 0.16
C TYR A 185 16.94 0.57 -0.66
N ASP A 186 16.01 0.98 -1.53
CA ASP A 186 16.11 2.25 -2.24
C ASP A 186 15.45 3.37 -1.44
N VAL A 187 14.40 3.00 -0.67
CA VAL A 187 13.57 3.92 0.12
C VAL A 187 13.41 3.38 1.54
N TYR A 188 13.72 4.23 2.52
CA TYR A 188 13.50 3.96 3.94
C TYR A 188 12.42 4.89 4.49
N VAL A 189 11.46 4.31 5.18
CA VAL A 189 10.37 5.06 5.80
C VAL A 189 10.48 4.94 7.31
N ASP A 190 10.70 6.07 7.99
CA ASP A 190 10.70 6.14 9.45
C ASP A 190 9.60 7.11 9.90
N ASN A 191 8.59 6.56 10.57
CA ASN A 191 7.37 7.26 10.91
C ASN A 191 6.69 7.80 9.62
N GLN A 192 6.63 9.11 9.43
CA GLN A 192 6.10 9.75 8.21
C GLN A 192 7.20 10.17 7.24
N ASN A 193 8.48 10.03 7.61
CA ASN A 193 9.58 10.53 6.81
C ASN A 193 9.98 9.48 5.77
N VAL A 194 9.73 9.78 4.51
CA VAL A 194 10.26 9.01 3.38
C VAL A 194 11.66 9.52 3.07
N LYS A 195 12.66 8.64 3.09
CA LYS A 195 14.06 8.95 2.83
C LYS A 195 14.59 8.05 1.72
N THR A 196 15.48 8.59 0.90
CA THR A 196 16.30 7.81 -0.03
C THR A 196 17.75 8.24 0.09
N HIS A 197 18.67 7.35 -0.21
CA HIS A 197 20.11 7.63 -0.25
C HIS A 197 20.61 7.81 -1.69
N HIS A 198 19.77 7.56 -2.70
CA HIS A 198 20.13 7.71 -4.11
C HIS A 198 19.86 9.13 -4.60
N ASP A 199 20.89 9.79 -5.15
CA ASP A 199 20.78 11.19 -5.62
C ASP A 199 19.73 11.37 -6.72
N HIS A 200 19.59 10.41 -7.64
CA HIS A 200 18.61 10.45 -8.72
C HIS A 200 17.15 10.36 -8.22
N LEU A 201 16.93 9.77 -7.02
CA LEU A 201 15.61 9.64 -6.41
C LEU A 201 15.25 10.82 -5.49
N GLN A 202 16.21 11.66 -5.10
CA GLN A 202 15.96 12.82 -4.22
C GLN A 202 14.88 13.78 -4.76
N PRO A 203 14.78 14.07 -6.08
CA PRO A 203 13.72 14.94 -6.59
C PRO A 203 12.30 14.43 -6.29
N LEU A 204 12.10 13.10 -6.22
CA LEU A 204 10.79 12.49 -5.95
C LEU A 204 10.29 12.72 -4.51
N LEU A 205 11.17 13.10 -3.58
CA LEU A 205 10.79 13.41 -2.20
C LEU A 205 10.06 14.76 -2.06
N LYS A 206 9.96 15.56 -3.14
CA LYS A 206 9.29 16.85 -3.11
C LYS A 206 7.85 16.74 -3.58
N ILE A 207 6.92 17.13 -2.71
CA ILE A 207 5.50 17.28 -3.04
C ILE A 207 5.33 18.45 -3.99
N ASN A 208 4.75 18.21 -5.17
CA ASN A 208 4.44 19.25 -6.15
C ASN A 208 2.96 19.66 -6.11
N SER A 209 2.56 20.59 -6.98
CA SER A 209 1.19 21.10 -7.09
C SER A 209 0.19 20.01 -7.50
N ALA A 210 0.57 19.13 -8.43
CA ALA A 210 -0.25 18.03 -8.90
C ALA A 210 -0.47 16.97 -7.81
N ASP A 211 0.49 16.73 -6.93
CA ASP A 211 0.34 15.83 -5.77
C ASP A 211 -0.66 16.40 -4.75
N ARG A 212 -0.55 17.69 -4.43
CA ARG A 212 -1.49 18.38 -3.53
C ARG A 212 -2.90 18.32 -4.09
N GLU A 213 -3.04 18.53 -5.39
CA GLU A 213 -4.32 18.46 -6.09
C GLU A 213 -4.91 17.03 -6.05
N LYS A 214 -4.10 15.99 -6.29
CA LYS A 214 -4.54 14.59 -6.14
C LYS A 214 -5.01 14.31 -4.71
N TYR A 215 -4.23 14.72 -3.71
CA TYR A 215 -4.58 14.52 -2.30
C TYR A 215 -5.87 15.24 -1.91
N ARG A 216 -6.07 16.46 -2.43
CA ARG A 216 -7.28 17.24 -2.23
C ARG A 216 -8.51 16.53 -2.80
N ARG A 217 -8.45 16.06 -4.05
CA ARG A 217 -9.55 15.30 -4.69
C ARG A 217 -9.87 14.00 -3.95
N LEU A 218 -8.84 13.29 -3.49
CA LEU A 218 -9.02 12.08 -2.69
C LEU A 218 -9.81 12.36 -1.40
N ASN A 219 -9.49 13.47 -0.71
CA ASN A 219 -10.22 13.88 0.48
C ASN A 219 -11.64 14.37 0.17
N GLU A 220 -11.86 15.06 -0.94
CA GLU A 220 -13.20 15.48 -1.39
C GLU A 220 -14.08 14.26 -1.67
N GLN A 221 -13.57 13.26 -2.39
CA GLN A 221 -14.31 12.00 -2.64
C GLN A 221 -14.63 11.25 -1.35
N ARG A 222 -13.68 11.22 -0.41
CA ARG A 222 -13.90 10.62 0.91
C ARG A 222 -14.99 11.34 1.70
N GLN A 223 -15.03 12.68 1.66
CA GLN A 223 -16.08 13.46 2.31
C GLN A 223 -17.45 13.19 1.69
N MET A 224 -17.53 13.10 0.36
CA MET A 224 -18.76 12.75 -0.35
C MET A 224 -19.28 11.36 0.03
N LEU A 225 -18.39 10.37 0.14
CA LEU A 225 -18.74 9.01 0.58
C LEU A 225 -19.30 8.99 2.01
N LEU A 226 -18.66 9.71 2.93
CA LEU A 226 -19.13 9.80 4.32
C LEU A 226 -20.51 10.47 4.39
N TYR A 227 -20.72 11.53 3.61
CA TYR A 227 -22.01 12.21 3.53
C TYR A 227 -23.12 11.30 2.97
N SER A 228 -22.85 10.51 1.91
CA SER A 228 -23.84 9.58 1.36
C SER A 228 -24.19 8.46 2.34
N GLN A 229 -23.21 7.97 3.11
CA GLN A 229 -23.44 6.94 4.13
C GLN A 229 -24.32 7.42 5.28
N GLU A 230 -24.20 8.70 5.67
CA GLU A 230 -25.07 9.32 6.68
C GLU A 230 -26.53 9.44 6.21
N VAL A 231 -26.76 9.51 4.90
CA VAL A 231 -28.09 9.74 4.30
C VAL A 231 -28.80 8.44 3.90
N GLU A 232 -28.09 7.45 3.34
CA GLU A 232 -28.73 6.30 2.66
C GLU A 232 -28.85 5.00 3.47
N GLY A 233 -28.26 4.90 4.66
CA GLY A 233 -28.58 3.87 5.67
C GLY A 233 -28.34 2.39 5.33
N ASP A 234 -28.16 2.00 4.06
CA ASP A 234 -28.06 0.60 3.65
C ASP A 234 -27.35 0.40 2.30
N TYR A 235 -26.09 0.79 2.21
CA TYR A 235 -25.04 0.17 1.37
C TYR A 235 -23.71 0.75 1.87
N ASN A 236 -22.74 -0.08 2.23
CA ASN A 236 -21.49 0.41 2.86
C ASN A 236 -20.30 0.18 1.92
N PRO A 237 -20.06 1.03 0.89
CA PRO A 237 -18.78 1.03 0.21
C PRO A 237 -17.70 1.33 1.25
N CYS A 238 -16.73 0.44 1.41
CA CYS A 238 -15.69 0.63 2.41
C CYS A 238 -14.82 1.83 1.98
N GLU A 239 -14.40 2.70 2.90
CA GLU A 239 -13.39 3.74 2.60
C GLU A 239 -12.16 3.12 1.89
N GLU A 240 -11.85 1.86 2.19
CA GLU A 240 -10.78 1.09 1.54
C GLU A 240 -10.97 0.95 0.03
N ASP A 241 -12.16 0.58 -0.42
CA ASP A 241 -12.46 0.42 -1.85
C ASP A 241 -12.28 1.75 -2.57
N LEU A 242 -12.77 2.84 -1.97
CA LEU A 242 -12.58 4.19 -2.52
C LEU A 242 -11.10 4.50 -2.73
N PHE A 243 -10.27 4.28 -1.72
CA PHE A 243 -8.84 4.60 -1.80
C PHE A 243 -8.12 3.72 -2.83
N VAL A 244 -8.36 2.41 -2.81
CA VAL A 244 -7.72 1.49 -3.77
C VAL A 244 -8.14 1.82 -5.20
N LEU A 245 -9.44 2.07 -5.43
CA LEU A 245 -9.96 2.43 -6.75
C LEU A 245 -9.40 3.79 -7.22
N PHE A 246 -9.27 4.76 -6.33
CA PHE A 246 -8.68 6.06 -6.68
C PHE A 246 -7.27 5.90 -7.22
N PHE A 247 -6.38 5.21 -6.49
CA PHE A 247 -5.00 4.99 -6.93
C PHE A 247 -4.94 4.11 -8.18
N LEU A 248 -5.78 3.07 -8.26
CA LEU A 248 -5.89 2.23 -9.46
C LEU A 248 -6.27 3.07 -10.70
N GLU A 249 -7.22 3.99 -10.58
CA GLU A 249 -7.61 4.90 -11.67
C GLU A 249 -6.45 5.82 -12.07
N GLN A 250 -5.73 6.40 -11.09
CA GLN A 250 -4.55 7.23 -11.38
C GLN A 250 -3.47 6.43 -12.13
N ASN A 251 -3.19 5.21 -11.66
CA ASN A 251 -2.17 4.34 -12.25
C ASN A 251 -2.55 3.95 -13.67
N ASN A 252 -3.78 3.47 -13.87
CA ASN A 252 -4.28 3.07 -15.18
C ASN A 252 -4.26 4.24 -16.16
N ARG A 253 -4.62 5.45 -15.72
CA ARG A 253 -4.57 6.64 -16.57
C ARG A 253 -3.16 6.96 -17.04
N ILE A 254 -2.18 6.93 -16.14
CA ILE A 254 -0.76 7.13 -16.49
C ILE A 254 -0.36 6.11 -17.56
N PHE A 255 -0.56 4.84 -17.26
CA PHE A 255 -0.12 3.77 -18.14
C PHE A 255 -0.86 3.70 -19.47
N GLN A 256 -2.16 3.99 -19.50
CA GLN A 256 -2.94 4.10 -20.74
C GLN A 256 -2.34 5.16 -21.66
N THR A 257 -2.10 6.37 -21.15
CA THR A 257 -1.48 7.44 -21.93
C THR A 257 -0.07 7.06 -22.38
N LEU A 258 0.74 6.44 -21.53
CA LEU A 258 2.09 5.99 -21.92
C LEU A 258 2.06 4.95 -23.03
N LEU A 259 1.14 3.97 -22.97
CA LEU A 259 0.98 2.96 -24.01
C LEU A 259 0.46 3.56 -25.31
N GLU A 260 -0.53 4.45 -25.25
CA GLU A 260 -1.06 5.18 -26.41
C GLU A 260 0.05 5.98 -27.12
N VAL A 261 0.88 6.70 -26.36
CA VAL A 261 2.02 7.45 -26.90
C VAL A 261 3.09 6.49 -27.44
N SER A 262 3.37 5.36 -26.79
CA SER A 262 4.35 4.38 -27.30
C SER A 262 3.92 3.77 -28.65
N ALA A 263 2.61 3.71 -28.90
CA ALA A 263 2.02 3.23 -30.14
C ALA A 263 1.87 4.34 -31.20
N SER A 264 2.12 5.62 -30.85
CA SER A 264 2.08 6.72 -31.80
C SER A 264 3.29 6.70 -32.74
N GLN A 265 3.17 7.40 -33.88
CA GLN A 265 4.23 7.43 -34.88
C GLN A 265 5.48 8.18 -34.39
N ASP A 266 5.29 9.23 -33.60
CA ASP A 266 6.35 10.11 -33.08
C ASP A 266 6.88 9.68 -31.71
N LYS A 267 6.18 8.77 -31.01
CA LYS A 267 6.51 8.26 -29.66
C LYS A 267 6.88 9.36 -28.67
N THR A 268 6.23 10.51 -28.79
CA THR A 268 6.64 11.73 -28.11
C THR A 268 5.66 12.07 -26.98
N LEU A 269 6.15 12.02 -25.74
CA LEU A 269 5.40 12.49 -24.59
C LEU A 269 5.49 14.01 -24.52
N THR A 270 4.35 14.69 -24.43
CA THR A 270 4.25 16.15 -24.30
C THR A 270 3.85 16.57 -22.89
N ALA A 271 4.06 17.84 -22.55
CA ALA A 271 3.63 18.39 -21.25
C ALA A 271 2.10 18.34 -21.08
N GLU A 272 1.34 18.28 -22.18
CA GLU A 272 -0.10 18.08 -22.16
C GLU A 272 -0.46 16.65 -21.75
N HIS A 273 0.24 15.64 -22.29
CA HIS A 273 0.10 14.25 -21.85
C HIS A 273 0.38 14.13 -20.34
N ALA A 274 1.46 14.74 -19.85
CA ALA A 274 1.77 14.76 -18.41
C ALA A 274 0.63 15.36 -17.56
N ARG A 275 0.07 16.51 -17.97
CA ARG A 275 -1.08 17.10 -17.28
C ARG A 275 -2.34 16.23 -17.35
N GLY A 276 -2.58 15.57 -18.49
CA GLY A 276 -3.68 14.63 -18.68
C GLY A 276 -3.61 13.41 -17.75
N MET A 277 -2.39 12.91 -17.52
CA MET A 277 -2.08 11.89 -16.52
C MET A 277 -2.20 12.40 -15.07
N GLY A 278 -2.47 13.69 -14.87
CA GLY A 278 -2.52 14.32 -13.56
C GLY A 278 -1.15 14.56 -12.93
N LEU A 279 -0.07 14.61 -13.72
CA LEU A 279 1.30 14.84 -13.26
C LEU A 279 1.73 16.29 -13.53
N ASP A 280 2.67 16.80 -12.74
CA ASP A 280 3.33 18.08 -13.00
C ASP A 280 4.45 17.88 -14.04
N PRO A 281 4.41 18.53 -15.22
CA PRO A 281 5.41 18.28 -16.25
C PRO A 281 6.85 18.56 -15.80
N GLN A 282 7.07 19.51 -14.89
CA GLN A 282 8.41 19.86 -14.43
C GLN A 282 8.78 19.06 -13.17
N GLY A 283 7.88 19.00 -12.19
CA GLY A 283 8.08 18.33 -10.91
C GLY A 283 8.09 16.81 -10.98
N ASP A 284 7.35 16.21 -11.91
CA ASP A 284 7.27 14.75 -12.11
C ASP A 284 8.10 14.26 -13.29
N ARG A 285 8.98 15.10 -13.85
CA ARG A 285 9.83 14.71 -14.99
C ARG A 285 10.73 13.52 -14.65
N SER A 286 11.43 13.57 -13.51
CA SER A 286 12.32 12.48 -13.09
C SER A 286 11.53 11.20 -12.82
N PHE A 287 10.36 11.33 -12.18
CA PHE A 287 9.44 10.22 -11.97
C PHE A 287 9.02 9.57 -13.29
N LEU A 288 8.66 10.37 -14.30
CA LEU A 288 8.28 9.86 -15.62
C LEU A 288 9.44 9.14 -16.32
N MET A 289 10.66 9.69 -16.25
CA MET A 289 11.85 9.03 -16.81
C MET A 289 12.10 7.68 -16.14
N ASP A 290 12.11 7.64 -14.80
CA ASP A 290 12.31 6.41 -14.03
C ASP A 290 11.19 5.39 -14.31
N LEU A 291 9.96 5.85 -14.53
CA LEU A 291 8.81 4.98 -14.83
C LEU A 291 8.92 4.38 -16.24
N LEU A 292 9.32 5.16 -17.23
CA LEU A 292 9.57 4.68 -18.60
C LEU A 292 10.69 3.63 -18.61
N GLU A 293 11.78 3.90 -17.89
CA GLU A 293 12.91 2.97 -17.76
C GLU A 293 12.50 1.69 -17.05
N ALA A 294 11.85 1.79 -15.88
CA ALA A 294 11.42 0.63 -15.10
C ALA A 294 10.53 -0.30 -15.93
N TYR A 295 9.56 0.27 -16.66
CA TYR A 295 8.57 -0.47 -17.45
C TYR A 295 8.99 -0.77 -18.88
N GLY A 296 10.19 -0.36 -19.31
CA GLY A 296 10.70 -0.59 -20.66
C GLY A 296 9.82 0.03 -21.74
N ILE A 297 9.22 1.19 -21.46
CA ILE A 297 8.32 1.90 -22.39
C ILE A 297 9.16 2.85 -23.25
N ASP A 298 9.23 2.57 -24.55
CA ASP A 298 9.99 3.35 -25.53
C ASP A 298 9.25 4.63 -25.93
N VAL A 299 9.48 5.72 -25.19
CA VAL A 299 8.87 7.04 -25.41
C VAL A 299 9.89 8.15 -25.12
N MET A 300 9.91 9.20 -25.97
CA MET A 300 10.77 10.37 -25.81
C MET A 300 10.02 11.53 -25.14
N LEU A 301 10.59 12.13 -24.09
CA LEU A 301 10.05 13.33 -23.46
C LEU A 301 10.42 14.61 -24.24
N ALA A 302 9.43 15.31 -24.78
CA ALA A 302 9.63 16.48 -25.66
C ALA A 302 9.83 17.84 -24.98
N TRP A 303 9.79 17.94 -23.65
CA TRP A 303 10.10 19.20 -22.97
C TRP A 303 11.46 19.13 -22.27
N ALA A 304 12.23 20.20 -22.35
CA ALA A 304 13.56 20.26 -21.75
C ALA A 304 13.49 20.55 -20.24
N GLU A 305 14.55 20.15 -19.54
CA GLU A 305 14.84 20.63 -18.20
C GLU A 305 15.15 22.12 -18.27
N THR A 306 14.37 22.94 -17.58
CA THR A 306 14.66 24.37 -17.50
C THR A 306 15.80 24.58 -16.51
N SER A 307 17.02 24.18 -16.84
CA SER A 307 18.19 24.38 -15.98
C SER A 307 19.37 25.01 -16.75
N ARG A 308 19.58 26.30 -16.44
CA ARG A 308 20.84 27.07 -16.56
C ARG A 308 21.33 27.51 -17.96
N LEU A 309 20.56 28.34 -18.67
CA LEU A 309 21.13 29.27 -19.68
C LEU A 309 21.30 30.72 -19.17
N THR A 310 20.94 31.01 -17.92
CA THR A 310 21.08 32.35 -17.33
C THR A 310 22.33 32.47 -16.46
N SER A 311 23.55 32.42 -17.06
CA SER A 311 24.75 32.99 -16.39
C SER A 311 25.99 33.17 -17.27
N ARG A 312 26.10 32.55 -18.47
CA ARG A 312 27.33 32.69 -19.29
C ARG A 312 27.27 33.64 -20.48
N GLU A 313 26.09 34.11 -20.89
CA GLU A 313 25.97 35.04 -22.03
C GLU A 313 25.82 36.52 -21.64
N LYS A 314 25.70 36.86 -20.35
CA LYS A 314 25.69 38.26 -19.88
C LYS A 314 27.07 38.83 -19.53
N ALA A 315 28.15 38.06 -19.64
CA ALA A 315 29.50 38.48 -19.20
C ALA A 315 30.50 38.78 -20.33
N VAL A 316 30.13 38.66 -21.62
CA VAL A 316 31.09 38.84 -22.75
C VAL A 316 30.71 39.99 -23.70
N GLY A 317 29.61 40.71 -23.47
CA GLY A 317 29.10 41.74 -24.41
C GLY A 317 29.26 43.21 -23.99
N ILE A 318 29.93 43.53 -22.89
CA ILE A 318 30.19 44.92 -22.48
C ILE A 318 31.70 45.15 -22.47
N HIS A 319 32.28 45.37 -23.64
CA HIS A 319 33.47 46.22 -23.85
C HIS A 319 33.84 46.22 -25.32
N GLN A 320 33.26 47.15 -26.10
CA GLN A 320 33.96 47.83 -27.20
C GLN A 320 33.05 48.92 -27.77
N THR A 321 33.21 50.14 -27.27
CA THR A 321 33.01 51.38 -28.01
C THR A 321 33.50 52.54 -27.14
N ARG A 322 34.74 52.93 -27.39
CA ARG A 322 35.24 54.29 -27.17
C ARG A 322 36.27 54.59 -28.24
#